data_AF-A0A450WY58-F1
#
_entry.id   AF-A0A450WY58-F1
#
_cell.length_a   1.000
_cell.length_b   1.000
_cell.length_c   1.000
_cell.angle_alpha   90.00
_cell.angle_beta   90.00
_cell.angle_gamma   90.00
#
_symmetry.space_group_name_H-M   'P 1'
#
loop_
_entity.id
_entity.type
_entity.pdbx_description
1 polymer ?
#
loop_
_entity_poly.entity_id
_entity_poly.type
_entity_poly.pdbx_seq_one_letter_code
_entity_poly.pdbx_strand_id
1 'polypeptide(L)'
;MTYYSVALSKVPTIRYLPVFNAGEAATLDLRPRLKDISVPTLVIVGRHDFITNIAMAQEIVERISDARLAVFEGSGHFAWVEEPERFHRVIERFILAE
;
A
#
# COMPACT_ATOMS: atom_id res chain seq x y z
N MET A 1 17.48 -4.31 -13.33
CA MET A 1 18.04 -3.36 -12.33
C MET A 1 17.93 -1.89 -12.76
N THR A 2 17.21 -1.56 -13.83
CA THR A 2 17.20 -0.22 -14.46
C THR A 2 15.87 0.55 -14.32
N TYR A 3 14.76 -0.13 -14.02
CA TYR A 3 13.45 0.52 -13.85
C TYR A 3 13.31 1.22 -12.50
N TYR A 4 13.79 0.58 -11.43
CA TYR A 4 13.77 1.14 -10.07
C TYR A 4 14.63 2.40 -9.93
N SER A 5 15.82 2.47 -10.53
CA SER A 5 16.69 3.66 -10.37
C SER A 5 16.08 4.94 -10.96
N VAL A 6 15.36 4.83 -12.08
CA VAL A 6 14.72 5.99 -12.72
C VAL A 6 13.46 6.41 -11.97
N ALA A 7 12.60 5.46 -11.56
CA ALA A 7 11.36 5.76 -10.84
C ALA A 7 11.62 6.38 -9.46
N LEU A 8 12.59 5.85 -8.71
CA LEU A 8 12.89 6.30 -7.35
C LEU A 8 13.55 7.71 -7.33
N SER A 9 14.28 8.08 -8.39
CA SER A 9 14.97 9.39 -8.47
C SER A 9 14.05 10.61 -8.56
N LYS A 10 12.79 10.42 -8.98
CA LYS A 10 11.83 11.51 -9.21
C LYS A 10 10.74 11.63 -8.15
N VAL A 11 10.72 10.73 -7.15
CA VAL A 11 9.72 10.74 -6.08
C VAL A 11 10.36 11.37 -4.82
N PRO A 12 9.96 12.60 -4.44
CA PRO A 12 10.58 13.35 -3.34
C PRO A 12 10.60 12.58 -2.00
N THR A 13 9.63 11.70 -1.81
CA THR A 13 9.41 10.92 -0.58
C THR A 13 10.51 9.89 -0.31
N ILE A 14 11.17 9.35 -1.34
CA ILE A 14 12.22 8.33 -1.16
C ILE A 14 13.49 8.93 -0.56
N ARG A 15 13.71 10.23 -0.71
CA ARG A 15 14.84 10.93 -0.08
C ARG A 15 14.85 10.77 1.44
N TYR A 16 13.66 10.63 2.06
CA TYR A 16 13.53 10.46 3.50
C TYR A 16 13.55 9.00 3.95
N LEU A 17 13.45 8.04 3.02
CA LEU A 17 13.43 6.63 3.35
C LEU A 17 14.67 6.16 4.14
N PRO A 18 15.91 6.61 3.83
CA PRO A 18 17.08 6.27 4.65
C PRO A 18 16.98 6.79 6.09
N VAL A 19 16.43 8.00 6.28
CA VAL A 19 16.26 8.59 7.61
C VAL A 19 15.20 7.84 8.40
N PHE A 20 14.06 7.53 7.78
CA PHE A 20 13.02 6.69 8.36
C PHE A 20 13.55 5.31 8.75
N ASN A 21 14.27 4.63 7.83
CA ASN A 21 14.83 3.30 8.07
C ASN A 21 15.87 3.28 9.18
N ALA A 22 16.70 4.32 9.30
CA ALA A 22 17.73 4.42 10.33
C ALA A 22 17.19 4.84 11.70
N GLY A 23 15.99 5.43 11.76
CA GLY A 23 15.38 5.94 13.00
C GLY A 23 14.12 5.19 13.39
N GLU A 24 13.02 5.54 12.75
CA GLU A 24 11.67 5.18 13.20
C GLU A 24 11.26 3.75 12.80
N ALA A 25 11.73 3.23 11.66
CA ALA A 25 11.23 1.97 11.10
C ALA A 25 11.32 0.77 12.06
N ALA A 26 12.35 0.74 12.92
CA ALA A 26 12.55 -0.35 13.87
C ALA A 26 11.58 -0.31 15.07
N THR A 27 10.97 0.83 15.36
CA THR A 27 10.17 1.06 16.57
C THR A 27 8.73 1.50 16.29
N LEU A 28 8.46 1.99 15.09
CA LEU A 28 7.14 2.45 14.69
C LEU A 28 6.19 1.27 14.48
N ASP A 29 5.28 1.07 15.41
CA ASP A 29 4.17 0.11 15.28
C ASP A 29 2.81 0.82 15.38
N LEU A 30 2.13 0.92 14.24
CA LEU A 30 0.79 1.50 14.15
C LEU A 30 -0.34 0.47 14.19
N ARG A 31 -0.03 -0.84 14.20
CA ARG A 31 -1.04 -1.91 14.20
C ARG A 31 -2.03 -1.81 15.36
N PRO A 32 -1.63 -1.43 16.60
CA PRO A 32 -2.58 -1.27 17.71
C PRO A 32 -3.63 -0.19 17.48
N ARG A 33 -3.36 0.77 16.57
CA ARG A 33 -4.24 1.92 16.27
C ARG A 33 -5.15 1.70 15.07
N LEU A 34 -4.97 0.60 14.31
CA LEU A 34 -5.82 0.33 13.14
C LEU A 34 -7.30 0.21 13.51
N LYS A 35 -7.60 -0.31 14.71
CA LYS A 35 -8.96 -0.37 15.26
C LYS A 35 -9.63 0.99 15.47
N ASP A 36 -8.85 2.08 15.49
CA ASP A 36 -9.36 3.43 15.70
C ASP A 36 -9.92 4.03 14.39
N ILE A 37 -9.70 3.37 13.24
CA ILE A 37 -10.22 3.80 11.93
C ILE A 37 -11.69 3.39 11.82
N SER A 38 -12.58 4.38 11.74
CA SER A 38 -14.04 4.19 11.71
C SER A 38 -14.70 4.49 10.36
N VAL A 39 -13.90 4.85 9.34
CA VAL A 39 -14.39 5.16 7.99
C VAL A 39 -14.18 3.98 7.04
N PRO A 40 -14.98 3.86 5.96
CA PRO A 40 -14.73 2.88 4.91
C PRO A 40 -13.28 2.97 4.44
N THR A 41 -12.61 1.82 4.35
CA THR A 41 -11.18 1.73 4.04
C THR A 41 -10.94 0.74 2.90
N LEU A 42 -10.14 1.14 1.93
CA LEU A 42 -9.64 0.26 0.87
C LEU A 42 -8.15 0.02 1.05
N VAL A 43 -7.77 -1.25 1.16
CA VAL A 43 -6.37 -1.70 1.18
C VAL A 43 -6.04 -2.30 -0.17
N ILE A 44 -4.97 -1.82 -0.81
CA ILE A 44 -4.51 -2.29 -2.13
C ILE A 44 -3.12 -2.89 -1.97
N VAL A 45 -2.89 -4.07 -2.56
CA VAL A 45 -1.57 -4.73 -2.55
C VAL A 45 -1.34 -5.50 -3.85
N GLY A 46 -0.10 -5.52 -4.35
CA GLY A 46 0.30 -6.41 -5.43
C GLY A 46 0.62 -7.82 -4.93
N ARG A 47 0.26 -8.84 -5.72
CA ARG A 47 0.52 -10.25 -5.39
C ARG A 47 2.01 -10.53 -5.18
N HIS A 48 2.87 -9.77 -5.84
CA HIS A 48 4.32 -9.95 -5.85
C HIS A 48 5.06 -8.85 -5.07
N ASP A 49 4.37 -8.08 -4.23
CA ASP A 49 5.00 -7.05 -3.40
C ASP A 49 5.91 -7.69 -2.34
N PHE A 50 7.22 -7.45 -2.47
CA PHE A 50 8.23 -7.94 -1.52
C PHE A 50 8.57 -6.91 -0.44
N ILE A 51 8.09 -5.67 -0.56
CA ILE A 51 8.31 -4.58 0.39
C ILE A 51 7.22 -4.60 1.46
N THR A 52 5.95 -4.60 1.02
CA THR A 52 4.75 -4.64 1.86
C THR A 52 3.82 -5.75 1.37
N ASN A 53 4.12 -6.98 1.77
CA ASN A 53 3.49 -8.17 1.20
C ASN A 53 2.00 -8.32 1.57
N ILE A 54 1.35 -9.30 0.94
CA ILE A 54 -0.08 -9.59 1.14
C ILE A 54 -0.43 -9.91 2.60
N ALA A 55 0.45 -10.59 3.35
CA ALA A 55 0.17 -10.92 4.74
C ALA A 55 0.04 -9.65 5.60
N MET A 56 0.87 -8.63 5.33
CA MET A 56 0.73 -7.32 5.98
C MET A 56 -0.58 -6.62 5.59
N ALA A 57 -0.97 -6.69 4.32
CA ALA A 57 -2.24 -6.12 3.86
C ALA A 57 -3.46 -6.83 4.48
N GLN A 58 -3.39 -8.15 4.62
CA GLN A 58 -4.42 -8.94 5.33
C GLN A 58 -4.51 -8.56 6.81
N GLU A 59 -3.36 -8.40 7.49
CA GLU A 59 -3.34 -7.93 8.88
C GLU A 59 -4.01 -6.56 9.04
N ILE A 60 -3.86 -5.66 8.08
CA ILE A 60 -4.55 -4.35 8.11
C ILE A 60 -6.07 -4.54 8.05
N VAL A 61 -6.54 -5.35 7.10
CA VAL A 61 -7.98 -5.56 6.86
C VAL A 61 -8.65 -6.28 8.03
N GLU A 62 -7.95 -7.20 8.69
CA GLU A 62 -8.45 -7.89 9.88
C GLU A 62 -8.62 -6.96 11.09
N ARG A 63 -7.93 -5.81 11.12
CA ARG A 63 -7.92 -4.88 12.26
C ARG A 63 -8.78 -3.64 12.07
N ILE A 64 -9.32 -3.40 10.88
CA ILE A 64 -10.21 -2.27 10.57
C ILE A 64 -11.62 -2.82 10.31
N SER A 65 -12.63 -2.26 10.98
CA SER A 65 -13.98 -2.83 10.96
C SER A 65 -14.69 -2.76 9.60
N ASP A 66 -14.43 -1.74 8.80
CA ASP A 66 -14.96 -1.58 7.44
C ASP A 66 -13.82 -1.43 6.44
N ALA A 67 -13.02 -2.50 6.31
CA ALA A 67 -11.94 -2.58 5.34
C ALA A 67 -12.22 -3.60 4.24
N ARG A 68 -11.80 -3.24 3.02
CA ARG A 68 -11.86 -4.09 1.83
C ARG A 68 -10.45 -4.29 1.30
N LEU A 69 -10.13 -5.52 0.89
CA LEU A 69 -8.85 -5.86 0.27
C LEU A 69 -8.99 -5.95 -1.25
N ALA A 70 -8.12 -5.25 -1.99
CA ALA A 70 -7.95 -5.44 -3.42
C ALA A 70 -6.54 -5.96 -3.71
N VAL A 71 -6.46 -7.23 -4.11
CA VAL A 71 -5.20 -7.84 -4.57
C VAL A 71 -5.05 -7.68 -6.07
N PHE A 72 -3.88 -7.21 -6.47
CA PHE A 72 -3.47 -7.01 -7.86
C PHE A 72 -2.57 -8.17 -8.28
N GLU A 73 -3.17 -9.16 -8.94
CA GLU A 73 -2.54 -10.46 -9.23
C GLU A 73 -1.32 -10.37 -10.15
N GLY A 74 -1.21 -9.32 -10.97
CA GLY A 74 -0.09 -9.10 -11.88
C GLY A 74 0.93 -8.06 -11.39
N SER A 75 0.77 -7.54 -10.17
CA SER A 75 1.56 -6.40 -9.67
C SER A 75 2.50 -6.76 -8.52
N GLY A 76 3.60 -6.03 -8.43
CA GLY A 76 4.47 -5.89 -7.26
C GLY A 76 4.09 -4.67 -6.43
N HIS A 77 5.08 -3.88 -6.02
CA HIS A 77 4.86 -2.76 -5.10
C HIS A 77 4.09 -1.58 -5.71
N PHE A 78 4.14 -1.43 -7.04
CA PHE A 78 3.64 -0.25 -7.74
C PHE A 78 2.42 -0.57 -8.59
N ALA A 79 1.36 -1.12 -7.98
CA ALA A 79 0.14 -1.56 -8.66
C ALA A 79 -0.51 -0.49 -9.57
N TRP A 80 -0.36 0.80 -9.23
CA TRP A 80 -0.86 1.91 -10.05
C TRP A 80 -0.05 2.14 -11.33
N VAL A 81 1.20 1.68 -11.38
CA VAL A 81 2.06 1.72 -12.56
C VAL A 81 1.94 0.43 -13.37
N GLU A 82 1.82 -0.70 -12.68
CA GLU A 82 1.87 -2.04 -13.29
C GLU A 82 0.51 -2.48 -13.87
N GLU A 83 -0.61 -2.11 -13.23
CA GLU A 83 -1.97 -2.38 -13.71
C GLU A 83 -2.87 -1.11 -13.63
N PRO A 84 -2.52 -0.01 -14.33
CA PRO A 84 -3.13 1.31 -14.15
C PRO A 84 -4.64 1.33 -14.39
N GLU A 85 -5.15 0.64 -15.42
CA GLU A 85 -6.58 0.64 -15.71
C GLU A 85 -7.39 -0.10 -14.62
N ARG A 86 -6.81 -1.18 -14.07
CA ARG A 86 -7.43 -1.89 -12.95
C ARG A 86 -7.40 -1.04 -11.69
N PHE A 87 -6.28 -0.36 -11.44
CA PHE A 87 -6.10 0.54 -10.30
C PHE A 87 -7.15 1.65 -10.30
N HIS A 88 -7.33 2.33 -11.44
CA HIS A 88 -8.35 3.37 -11.58
C HIS A 88 -9.76 2.82 -11.33
N ARG A 89 -10.14 1.69 -11.94
CA ARG A 89 -11.48 1.10 -11.72
C ARG A 89 -11.74 0.72 -10.26
N VAL A 90 -10.73 0.20 -9.57
CA VAL A 90 -10.84 -0.18 -8.15
C VAL A 90 -11.08 1.06 -7.28
N ILE A 91 -10.34 2.14 -7.53
CA ILE A 91 -10.51 3.42 -6.82
C ILE A 91 -11.87 4.05 -7.14
N GLU A 92 -12.24 4.15 -8.42
CA GLU A 92 -13.53 4.71 -8.84
C GLU A 92 -14.69 3.95 -8.18
N ARG A 93 -14.66 2.62 -8.21
CA ARG A 93 -15.68 1.81 -7.56
C ARG A 93 -15.75 2.04 -6.05
N PHE A 94 -14.61 2.27 -5.40
CA PHE A 94 -14.59 2.52 -3.96
C PHE A 94 -15.18 3.89 -3.60
N ILE A 95 -14.83 4.92 -4.37
CA ILE A 95 -15.29 6.30 -4.14
C ILE A 95 -16.76 6.49 -4.52
N LEU A 96 -17.21 5.85 -5.61
CA LEU A 96 -18.58 6.00 -6.12
C LEU A 96 -19.59 5.05 -5.45
N ALA A 97 -19.14 4.12 -4.61
CA ALA A 97 -20.01 3.19 -3.91
C ALA A 97 -20.57 3.75 -2.58
N GLU A 98 -20.64 5.08 -2.44
CA GLU A 98 -21.49 5.73 -1.44
C GLU A 98 -22.98 5.52 -1.74
#